data_AF-A0A7C7C520-F1
#
_entry.id   AF-A0A7C7C520-F1
#
_cell.length_a   1.000
_cell.length_b   1.000
_cell.length_c   1.000
_cell.angle_alpha   90.00
_cell.angle_beta   90.00
_cell.angle_gamma   90.00
#
_symmetry.space_group_name_H-M   'P 1'
#
loop_
_entity.id
_entity.type
_entity.pdbx_description
1 polymer ?
#
loop_
_entity_poly.entity_id
_entity_poly.type
_entity_poly.pdbx_seq_one_letter_code
_entity_poly.pdbx_strand_id
1 'polypeptide(L)'
;MYSVRFLGVDKTGAHIELGISCPHYAIHNNNNGVITITTYAFMADTIGVDRCIYSADTKAEKGNTSPSFDVCYIENDRGKTVKTIGQRK
;
A
#
# COMPACT_ATOMS: atom_id res chain seq x y z
N MET A 1 9.44 15.47 1.29
CA MET A 1 9.13 14.21 1.99
C MET A 1 7.90 13.62 1.34
N TYR A 2 7.85 12.29 1.13
CA TYR A 2 6.66 11.65 0.55
C TYR A 2 5.83 10.99 1.63
N SER A 3 4.51 10.98 1.43
CA SER A 3 3.58 10.24 2.25
C SER A 3 2.94 9.14 1.42
N VAL A 4 2.90 7.93 1.96
CA VAL A 4 2.27 6.76 1.34
C VAL A 4 0.96 6.51 2.08
N ARG A 5 -0.17 6.70 1.40
CA ARG A 5 -1.51 6.48 1.95
C ARG A 5 -2.11 5.23 1.38
N PHE A 6 -2.58 4.36 2.25
CA PHE A 6 -3.24 3.13 1.90
C PHE A 6 -4.71 3.23 2.27
N LEU A 7 -5.59 2.90 1.33
CA LEU A 7 -7.04 2.85 1.58
C LEU A 7 -7.55 1.46 1.22
N GLY A 8 -8.45 0.96 2.06
CA GLY A 8 -9.10 -0.31 1.84
C GLY A 8 -10.39 -0.43 2.63
N VAL A 9 -10.95 -1.64 2.62
CA VAL A 9 -12.11 -2.01 3.41
C VAL A 9 -11.74 -3.21 4.29
N ASP A 10 -12.05 -3.13 5.57
CA ASP A 10 -11.79 -4.24 6.49
C ASP A 10 -12.82 -5.37 6.36
N LYS A 11 -12.68 -6.42 7.18
CA LYS A 11 -13.58 -7.58 7.18
C LYS A 11 -15.03 -7.25 7.55
N THR A 12 -15.28 -6.10 8.18
CA THR A 12 -16.61 -5.63 8.58
C THR A 12 -17.27 -4.75 7.52
N GLY A 13 -16.56 -4.41 6.44
CA GLY A 13 -17.02 -3.46 5.45
C GLY A 13 -16.70 -2.00 5.80
N ALA A 14 -15.96 -1.75 6.88
CA ALA A 14 -15.58 -0.40 7.28
C ALA A 14 -14.37 0.08 6.46
N HIS A 15 -14.39 1.36 6.08
CA HIS A 15 -13.25 1.99 5.44
C HIS A 15 -12.07 2.07 6.40
N ILE A 16 -10.91 1.58 5.94
CA ILE A 16 -9.65 1.72 6.65
C ILE A 16 -8.71 2.60 5.84
N GLU A 17 -8.02 3.47 6.55
CA GLU A 17 -7.01 4.34 5.99
C GLU A 17 -5.75 4.29 6.85
N LEU A 18 -4.59 4.25 6.18
CA LEU A 18 -3.30 4.29 6.84
C LEU A 18 -2.33 5.18 6.07
N GLY A 19 -1.90 6.26 6.70
CA GLY A 19 -0.87 7.15 6.18
C GLY A 19 0.48 6.86 6.82
N ILE A 20 1.52 6.69 6.00
CA ILE A 20 2.91 6.58 6.44
C ILE A 20 3.71 7.71 5.82
N SER A 21 4.34 8.51 6.66
CA SER A 21 5.41 9.40 6.23
C SER A 21 6.70 8.58 6.14
N CYS A 22 7.24 8.41 4.94
CA CYS A 22 8.51 7.72 4.74
C CYS A 22 9.39 8.46 3.73
N PRO A 23 10.71 8.56 3.98
CA PRO A 23 11.62 9.14 3.00
C PRO A 23 11.75 8.25 1.75
N HIS A 24 11.58 6.94 1.88
CA HIS A 24 11.75 5.98 0.80
C HIS A 24 10.68 4.88 0.82
N TYR A 25 10.27 4.46 -0.37
CA TYR A 25 9.39 3.33 -0.58
C TYR A 25 9.79 2.57 -1.86
N ALA A 26 9.47 1.28 -1.89
CA ALA A 26 9.62 0.43 -3.07
C ALA A 26 8.27 -0.18 -3.45
N ILE A 27 8.04 -0.35 -4.75
CA ILE A 27 6.83 -0.97 -5.30
C ILE A 27 7.27 -2.28 -5.95
N HIS A 28 6.74 -3.38 -5.44
CA HIS A 28 6.96 -4.73 -5.96
C HIS A 28 5.65 -5.24 -6.55
N ASN A 29 5.69 -5.78 -7.76
CA ASN A 29 4.54 -6.44 -8.37
C ASN A 29 4.88 -7.92 -8.53
N ASN A 30 4.04 -8.80 -8.02
CA ASN A 30 4.22 -10.24 -8.24
C ASN A 30 3.39 -10.70 -9.45
N ASN A 31 3.76 -11.85 -10.02
CA ASN A 31 3.07 -12.42 -11.19
C ASN A 31 1.61 -12.81 -10.91
N ASN A 32 1.18 -12.80 -9.64
CA ASN A 32 -0.19 -13.10 -9.24
C ASN A 32 -1.07 -11.84 -9.16
N GLY A 33 -0.56 -10.67 -9.56
CA GLY A 33 -1.31 -9.41 -9.54
C GLY A 33 -1.42 -8.75 -8.17
N VAL A 34 -0.62 -9.21 -7.19
CA VAL A 34 -0.48 -8.56 -5.88
C VAL A 34 0.66 -7.55 -5.96
N ILE A 35 0.37 -6.32 -5.52
CA ILE A 35 1.35 -5.26 -5.44
C ILE A 35 1.74 -5.07 -3.98
N THR A 36 3.02 -5.24 -3.65
CA THR A 36 3.54 -4.96 -2.31
C THR A 36 4.26 -3.61 -2.31
N ILE A 37 3.94 -2.78 -1.33
CA ILE A 37 4.65 -1.54 -1.05
C ILE A 37 5.48 -1.74 0.20
N THR A 38 6.79 -1.59 0.07
CA THR A 38 7.71 -1.61 1.21
C THR A 38 8.08 -0.18 1.56
N THR A 39 7.82 0.23 2.81
CA THR A 39 8.20 1.56 3.31
C THR A 39 9.41 1.45 4.23
N TYR A 40 10.35 2.38 4.10
CA TYR A 40 11.59 2.40 4.88
C TYR A 40 11.66 3.65 5.74
N ALA A 41 12.04 3.51 7.00
CA ALA A 41 12.25 4.65 7.89
C ALA A 41 13.49 5.47 7.49
N PHE A 42 14.53 4.80 6.96
CA PHE A 42 15.79 5.42 6.53
C PHE A 42 16.29 4.84 5.20
N MET A 43 17.11 5.60 4.47
CA MET A 43 17.62 5.21 3.14
C MET A 43 18.52 3.98 3.15
N ALA A 44 19.27 3.79 4.24
CA ALA A 44 20.20 2.67 4.42
C ALA A 44 19.56 1.46 5.12
N ASP A 45 18.27 1.55 5.46
CA ASP A 45 17.59 0.51 6.22
C ASP A 45 17.23 -0.67 5.33
N THR A 46 17.42 -1.88 5.85
CA THR A 46 17.00 -3.12 5.21
C THR A 46 15.70 -3.65 5.82
N ILE A 47 15.27 -3.09 6.96
CA ILE A 47 14.04 -3.48 7.65
C ILE A 47 12.91 -2.57 7.18
N GLY A 48 12.28 -2.94 6.06
CA GLY A 48 11.08 -2.29 5.54
C GLY A 48 9.80 -2.83 6.17
N VAL A 49 8.75 -2.01 6.19
CA VAL A 49 7.40 -2.46 6.51
C VAL A 49 6.64 -2.69 5.21
N ASP A 50 6.31 -3.95 4.96
CA ASP A 50 5.56 -4.39 3.78
C ASP A 50 4.06 -4.23 3.96
N ARG A 51 3.41 -3.76 2.89
CA ARG A 51 1.96 -3.59 2.80
C ARG A 51 1.47 -4.07 1.46
N CYS A 52 0.48 -4.95 1.48
CA CYS A 52 -0.06 -5.53 0.26
C CYS A 52 -1.27 -4.74 -0.23
N ILE A 53 -1.25 -4.42 -1.52
CA ILE A 53 -2.37 -3.91 -2.30
C ILE A 53 -2.85 -5.06 -3.18
N TYR A 54 -4.10 -5.47 -3.00
CA TYR A 54 -4.69 -6.55 -3.76
C TYR A 54 -5.50 -5.98 -4.93
N SER A 55 -5.29 -6.55 -6.11
CA SER A 55 -6.21 -6.37 -7.23
C SER A 55 -7.56 -6.99 -6.89
N ALA A 56 -8.66 -6.40 -7.35
CA ALA A 56 -10.00 -6.96 -7.15
C ALA A 56 -10.16 -8.38 -7.72
N ASP A 57 -9.29 -8.77 -8.65
CA ASP A 57 -9.24 -10.11 -9.25
C ASP A 57 -8.57 -11.16 -8.34
N THR A 58 -7.71 -10.72 -7.41
CA THR A 58 -7.15 -11.59 -6.40
C THR A 58 -8.14 -11.71 -5.25
N LYS A 59 -9.01 -12.73 -5.30
CA LYS A 59 -9.80 -13.15 -4.14
C LYS A 59 -8.84 -13.28 -2.96
N ALA A 60 -8.99 -12.40 -1.97
CA ALA A 60 -8.20 -12.45 -0.75
C ALA A 60 -8.30 -13.86 -0.17
N GLU A 61 -7.23 -14.65 -0.28
CA GLU A 61 -7.20 -15.97 0.33
C GLU A 61 -7.39 -15.77 1.84
N LYS A 62 -8.47 -16.38 2.35
CA LYS A 62 -8.80 -16.48 3.77
C LYS A 62 -7.61 -17.11 4.52
N GLY A 63 -6.63 -16.31 4.89
CA GLY A 63 -5.41 -16.81 5.53
C GLY A 63 -4.37 -15.72 5.77
N ASN A 64 -4.36 -14.65 4.98
CA ASN A 64 -3.39 -13.58 5.21
C ASN A 64 -3.85 -12.66 6.36
N THR A 65 -3.10 -12.66 7.45
CA THR A 65 -3.35 -11.87 8.67
C THR A 65 -2.98 -10.39 8.52
N SER A 66 -2.35 -10.00 7.41
CA SER A 66 -2.00 -8.61 7.13
C SER A 66 -3.19 -7.83 6.57
N PRO A 67 -3.39 -6.56 6.97
CA PRO A 67 -4.40 -5.71 6.34
C PRO A 67 -4.11 -5.59 4.85
N SER A 68 -5.10 -5.93 4.03
CA SER A 68 -5.07 -5.78 2.58
C SER A 68 -5.69 -4.43 2.22
N PHE A 69 -5.06 -3.72 1.29
CA PHE A 69 -5.55 -2.43 0.80
C PHE A 69 -6.01 -2.55 -0.65
N ASP A 70 -6.99 -1.74 -1.03
CA ASP A 70 -7.51 -1.71 -2.41
C ASP A 70 -6.70 -0.76 -3.29
N VAL A 71 -6.24 0.35 -2.69
CA VAL A 71 -5.52 1.41 -3.39
C VAL A 71 -4.45 2.03 -2.49
N CYS A 72 -3.39 2.52 -3.12
CA CYS A 72 -2.36 3.33 -2.51
C CYS A 72 -2.12 4.62 -3.29
N TYR A 73 -1.95 5.71 -2.56
CA TYR A 73 -1.61 7.03 -3.09
C TYR A 73 -0.26 7.47 -2.54
N ILE A 74 0.60 7.97 -3.42
CA ILE A 74 1.84 8.64 -3.04
C ILE A 74 1.57 10.14 -3.12
N GLU A 75 1.76 10.83 -2.00
CA GLU A 75 1.62 12.28 -1.88
C GLU A 75 3.00 12.92 -1.71
N ASN A 76 3.19 14.09 -2.31
CA ASN A 76 4.36 14.92 -2.03
C ASN A 76 4.17 15.76 -0.75
N ASP A 77 5.17 16.57 -0.43
CA ASP A 77 5.20 17.48 0.73
C ASP A 77 4.13 18.58 0.69
N ARG A 78 3.46 18.78 -0.45
CA ARG A 78 2.34 19.71 -0.62
C ARG A 78 0.97 19.02 -0.50
N GLY A 79 0.94 17.74 -0.15
CA GLY A 79 -0.28 16.93 -0.08
C GLY A 79 -0.90 16.60 -1.44
N LYS A 80 -0.15 16.78 -2.54
CA LYS A 80 -0.63 16.45 -3.88
C LYS A 80 -0.31 14.99 -4.19
N THR A 81 -1.32 14.23 -4.62
CA THR A 81 -1.12 12.89 -5.18
C THR A 81 -0.26 12.95 -6.44
N VAL A 82 0.89 12.27 -6.39
CA VAL A 82 1.83 12.14 -7.52
C VAL A 82 1.73 10.77 -8.19
N LYS A 83 1.20 9.76 -7.49
CA LYS A 83 1.00 8.42 -8.05
C LYS A 83 -0.13 7.68 -7.33
N THR A 84 -0.91 6.92 -8.10
CA THR A 84 -1.95 6.01 -7.59
C THR A 84 -1.61 4.58 -8.01
N ILE A 85 -1.78 3.61 -7.11
CA ILE A 85 -1.38 2.21 -7.28
C ILE A 85 -2.53 1.32 -6.80
N GLY A 86 -2.96 0.35 -7.62
CA GLY A 86 -4.14 -0.47 -7.34
C GLY A 86 -5.41 0.34 -7.57
N GLN A 87 -6.02 0.19 -8.75
CA GLN A 87 -7.37 0.70 -8.99
C GLN A 87 -8.25 -0.47 -9.39
N ARG A 88 -9.44 -0.56 -8.78
CA ARG A 88 -10.58 -1.24 -9.40
C ARG A 88 -10.86 -0.53 -10.72
N LYS A 89 -10.63 -1.22 -11.84
CA LYS A 89 -11.21 -0.83 -13.13
C LYS A 89 -12.72 -1.07 -13.10
#